data_AF-A0A3Q2DEH3-F1
#
_entry.id   AF-A0A3Q2DEH3-F1
#
_cell.length_a   1.000
_cell.length_b   1.000
_cell.length_c   1.000
_cell.angle_alpha   90.00
_cell.angle_beta   90.00
_cell.angle_gamma   90.00
#
_symmetry.space_group_name_H-M   'P 1'
#
loop_
_entity.id
_entity.type
_entity.pdbx_description
1 polymer ?
#
loop_
_entity_poly.entity_id
_entity_poly.type
_entity_poly.pdbx_seq_one_letter_code
_entity_poly.pdbx_strand_id
1 'polypeptide(L)'
;MCIALALLVLSLIAAPECTALPIQSNSIRNNIHIIQNIIQITLVHIKKLENEVCTVLNVTSRIEVSTPAINGLTGISLYLEYLDNELQSPFTDLLKQIQADVSGLDKRVRSLALIIDCPIQEKTSREPPVYLFPDSQHYVTLAKVQNYLENLLLNKDKLEVC
;
A
#
# COMPACT_ATOMS: atom_id res chain seq x y z
N MET A 1 -58.16 3.77 18.80
CA MET A 1 -57.22 3.74 17.64
C MET A 1 -56.27 4.96 17.62
N CYS A 2 -55.74 5.42 18.76
CA CYS A 2 -54.82 6.58 18.79
C CYS A 2 -53.42 6.26 19.34
N ILE A 3 -53.23 5.09 19.94
CA ILE A 3 -51.98 4.71 20.60
C ILE A 3 -50.99 4.09 19.60
N ALA A 4 -51.49 3.33 18.62
CA ALA A 4 -50.66 2.71 17.58
C ALA A 4 -50.03 3.74 16.61
N LEU A 5 -50.71 4.85 16.36
CA LEU A 5 -50.21 5.94 15.51
C LEU A 5 -49.12 6.77 16.20
N ALA A 6 -49.21 6.95 17.52
CA ALA A 6 -48.19 7.68 18.28
C ALA A 6 -46.84 6.93 18.35
N LEU A 7 -46.87 5.60 18.41
CA LEU A 7 -45.66 4.77 18.40
C LEU A 7 -44.95 4.79 17.04
N LEU A 8 -45.71 4.86 15.93
CA LEU A 8 -45.17 4.91 14.57
C LEU A 8 -44.43 6.24 14.27
N VAL A 9 -44.89 7.34 14.87
CA VAL A 9 -44.24 8.66 14.76
C VAL A 9 -42.95 8.72 15.58
N LEU A 10 -42.90 8.11 16.77
CA LEU A 10 -41.68 8.04 17.58
C LEU A 10 -40.59 7.17 16.95
N SER A 11 -40.94 6.11 16.20
CA SER A 11 -39.96 5.31 15.45
C SER A 11 -39.41 6.01 14.20
N LEU A 12 -40.12 6.99 13.64
CA LEU A 12 -39.67 7.73 12.45
C LEU A 12 -38.72 8.89 12.79
N ILE A 13 -38.79 9.43 14.02
CA ILE A 13 -37.96 10.56 14.47
C ILE A 13 -36.60 10.07 15.02
N ALA A 14 -36.49 8.79 15.39
CA ALA A 14 -35.22 8.15 15.69
C ALA A 14 -34.47 7.77 14.39
N ALA A 15 -34.24 8.75 13.51
CA ALA A 15 -33.19 8.61 12.52
C ALA A 15 -31.85 8.51 13.29
N PRO A 16 -31.02 7.48 13.08
CA PRO A 16 -29.71 7.43 13.70
C PRO A 16 -28.94 8.64 13.18
N GLU A 17 -28.65 9.58 14.07
CA GLU A 17 -27.95 10.81 13.75
C GLU A 17 -26.67 10.49 12.96
N CYS A 18 -26.51 11.17 11.83
CA CYS A 18 -25.41 11.11 10.86
C CYS A 18 -24.02 11.48 11.45
N THR A 19 -23.61 10.83 12.52
CA THR A 19 -22.30 10.98 13.16
C THR A 19 -21.24 10.08 12.54
N ALA A 20 -21.64 9.04 11.79
CA ALA A 20 -20.74 8.11 11.12
C ALA A 20 -19.93 8.73 9.97
N LEU A 21 -20.56 9.61 9.17
CA LEU A 21 -19.94 10.27 8.01
C LEU A 21 -18.67 11.08 8.33
N PRO A 22 -18.65 11.99 9.32
CA PRO A 22 -17.44 12.75 9.66
C PRO A 22 -16.34 11.86 10.25
N ILE A 23 -16.69 10.82 11.01
CA ILE A 23 -15.72 9.88 11.59
C ILE A 23 -15.05 9.05 10.49
N GLN A 24 -15.82 8.56 9.52
CA GLN A 24 -15.31 7.77 8.40
C GLN A 24 -14.38 8.60 7.49
N SER A 25 -14.76 9.84 7.16
CA SER A 25 -13.90 10.73 6.35
C SER A 25 -12.56 11.04 7.03
N ASN A 26 -12.58 11.33 8.34
CA ASN A 26 -11.36 11.55 9.11
C ASN A 26 -10.50 10.29 9.20
N SER A 27 -11.13 9.11 9.33
CA SER A 27 -10.44 7.82 9.30
C SER A 27 -9.75 7.57 7.96
N ILE A 28 -10.42 7.81 6.83
CA ILE A 28 -9.86 7.67 5.47
C ILE A 28 -8.64 8.57 5.31
N ARG A 29 -8.76 9.86 5.65
CA ARG A 29 -7.66 10.82 5.56
C ARG A 29 -6.46 10.40 6.41
N ASN A 30 -6.71 9.96 7.64
CA ASN A 30 -5.64 9.46 8.53
C ASN A 30 -4.94 8.23 7.95
N ASN A 31 -5.68 7.30 7.36
CA ASN A 31 -5.12 6.13 6.68
C ASN A 31 -4.22 6.53 5.51
N ILE A 32 -4.65 7.48 4.67
CA ILE A 32 -3.86 7.99 3.54
C ILE A 32 -2.54 8.62 4.04
N HIS A 33 -2.59 9.42 5.10
CA HIS A 33 -1.38 10.00 5.69
C HIS A 33 -0.42 8.94 6.23
N ILE A 34 -0.95 7.90 6.88
CA ILE A 34 -0.12 6.78 7.36
C ILE A 34 0.54 6.03 6.19
N ILE A 35 -0.21 5.78 5.12
CA ILE A 35 0.31 5.17 3.87
C ILE A 35 1.46 6.02 3.32
N GLN A 36 1.25 7.33 3.16
CA GLN A 36 2.28 8.26 2.68
C GLN A 36 3.54 8.25 3.57
N ASN A 37 3.36 8.23 4.89
CA ASN A 37 4.48 8.19 5.83
C ASN A 37 5.29 6.89 5.70
N ILE A 38 4.61 5.74 5.58
CA ILE A 38 5.28 4.45 5.34
C ILE A 38 6.09 4.54 4.04
N ILE A 39 5.50 5.03 2.95
CA ILE A 39 6.20 5.18 1.66
C ILE A 39 7.47 6.02 1.80
N GLN A 40 7.39 7.17 2.47
CA GLN A 40 8.54 8.05 2.70
C GLN A 40 9.64 7.36 3.52
N ILE A 41 9.26 6.65 4.59
CA ILE A 41 10.18 5.87 5.42
C ILE A 41 10.86 4.78 4.57
N THR A 42 10.10 4.04 3.76
CA THR A 42 10.66 3.00 2.88
C THR A 42 11.67 3.57 1.89
N LEU A 43 11.38 4.73 1.27
CA LEU A 43 12.32 5.41 0.37
C LEU A 43 13.60 5.84 1.10
N VAL A 44 13.51 6.26 2.37
CA VAL A 44 14.70 6.54 3.19
C VAL A 44 15.50 5.26 3.47
N HIS A 45 14.84 4.14 3.77
CA HIS A 45 15.52 2.87 3.97
C HIS A 45 16.21 2.37 2.70
N ILE A 46 15.57 2.50 1.53
CA ILE A 46 16.18 2.20 0.22
C ILE A 46 17.42 3.07 0.01
N LYS A 47 17.32 4.39 0.20
CA LYS A 47 18.46 5.29 0.05
C LYS A 47 19.60 4.98 1.03
N LYS A 48 19.27 4.63 2.27
CA LYS A 48 20.27 4.21 3.26
C LYS A 48 20.98 2.95 2.78
N LEU A 49 20.22 1.98 2.29
CA LEU A 49 20.76 0.74 1.77
C LEU A 49 21.69 0.97 0.57
N GLU A 50 21.29 1.83 -0.37
CA GLU A 50 22.13 2.22 -1.51
C GLU A 50 23.46 2.82 -1.07
N ASN A 51 23.47 3.70 -0.07
CA ASN A 51 24.70 4.29 0.46
C ASN A 51 25.60 3.26 1.17
N GLU A 52 25.02 2.27 1.84
CA GLU A 52 25.76 1.22 2.56
C GLU A 52 26.36 0.18 1.62
N VAL A 53 25.65 -0.17 0.55
CA VAL A 53 26.04 -1.22 -0.42
C VAL A 53 26.89 -0.64 -1.56
N CYS A 54 26.74 0.64 -1.90
CA CYS A 54 27.35 1.26 -3.06
C CYS A 54 28.00 2.60 -2.72
N THR A 55 29.29 2.58 -2.36
CA THR A 55 30.09 3.81 -2.24
C THR A 55 30.40 4.52 -3.57
N VAL A 56 29.94 4.00 -4.73
CA VAL A 56 30.26 4.59 -6.05
C VAL A 56 29.09 4.64 -7.07
N LEU A 57 27.97 3.93 -6.89
CA LEU A 57 26.90 3.91 -7.89
C LEU A 57 25.50 4.01 -7.25
N ASN A 58 24.77 5.09 -7.56
CA ASN A 58 23.31 5.10 -7.48
C ASN A 58 22.76 4.11 -8.52
N VAL A 59 22.74 2.82 -8.19
CA VAL A 59 22.40 1.75 -9.13
C VAL A 59 20.92 1.79 -9.49
N THR A 60 20.03 2.01 -8.53
CA THR A 60 18.57 2.04 -8.73
C THR A 60 18.12 3.13 -9.70
N SER A 61 18.68 4.35 -9.59
CA SER A 61 18.31 5.46 -10.48
C SER A 61 18.82 5.31 -11.92
N ARG A 62 19.65 4.28 -12.20
CA ARG A 62 20.19 3.99 -13.53
C ARG A 62 19.57 2.74 -14.18
N ILE A 63 18.85 1.93 -13.39
CA ILE A 63 18.14 0.76 -13.92
C ILE A 63 16.79 1.25 -14.43
N GLU A 64 16.60 1.18 -15.74
CA GLU A 64 15.28 1.42 -16.33
C GLU A 64 14.36 0.25 -15.95
N VAL A 65 13.33 0.54 -15.16
CA VAL A 65 12.33 -0.43 -14.72
C VAL A 65 10.95 -0.03 -15.22
N SER A 66 10.20 -1.00 -15.73
CA SER A 66 8.78 -0.82 -16.02
C SER A 66 7.96 -1.20 -14.80
N THR A 67 7.22 -0.23 -14.24
CA THR A 67 6.20 -0.47 -13.21
C THR A 67 4.82 -0.13 -13.76
N PRO A 68 3.74 -0.81 -13.35
CA PRO A 68 2.40 -0.47 -13.80
C PRO A 68 1.99 0.92 -13.32
N ALA A 69 1.01 1.50 -14.01
CA ALA A 69 0.41 2.78 -13.62
C ALA A 69 -0.33 2.66 -12.27
N ILE A 70 -0.46 3.80 -11.57
CA ILE A 70 -1.20 3.90 -10.32
C ILE A 70 -2.69 4.06 -10.66
N ASN A 71 -3.45 2.96 -10.56
CA ASN A 71 -4.82 2.89 -11.06
C ASN A 71 -5.92 2.85 -9.98
N GLY A 72 -5.57 3.00 -8.70
CA GLY A 72 -6.51 2.87 -7.58
C GLY A 72 -6.07 1.79 -6.58
N LEU A 73 -6.73 1.71 -5.43
CA LEU A 73 -6.33 0.84 -4.32
C LEU A 73 -6.26 -0.64 -4.71
N THR A 74 -7.16 -1.11 -5.59
CA THR A 74 -7.14 -2.49 -6.10
C THR A 74 -5.84 -2.77 -6.85
N GLY A 75 -5.48 -1.92 -7.81
CA GLY A 75 -4.22 -2.05 -8.57
C GLY A 75 -2.99 -1.89 -7.69
N ILE A 76 -3.02 -0.96 -6.73
CA ILE A 76 -1.93 -0.73 -5.79
C ILE A 76 -1.69 -1.97 -4.92
N SER A 77 -2.74 -2.55 -4.33
CA SER A 77 -2.60 -3.75 -3.50
C SER A 77 -2.05 -4.95 -4.28
N LEU A 78 -2.49 -5.13 -5.54
CA LEU A 78 -2.02 -6.21 -6.39
C LEU A 78 -0.52 -6.09 -6.68
N TYR A 79 -0.05 -4.89 -7.00
CA TYR A 79 1.35 -4.70 -7.33
C TYR A 79 2.26 -4.67 -6.08
N LEU A 80 1.77 -4.17 -4.94
CA LEU A 80 2.49 -4.29 -3.67
C LEU A 80 2.64 -5.74 -3.22
N GLU A 81 1.62 -6.58 -3.43
CA GLU A 81 1.74 -8.04 -3.22
C GLU A 81 2.82 -8.65 -4.12
N TYR A 82 2.87 -8.27 -5.39
CA TYR A 82 3.92 -8.70 -6.32
C TYR A 82 5.32 -8.29 -5.84
N LEU A 83 5.50 -7.04 -5.41
CA LEU A 83 6.77 -6.54 -4.88
C LEU A 83 7.18 -7.24 -3.57
N ASP A 84 6.24 -7.46 -2.64
CA ASP A 84 6.48 -8.23 -1.40
C ASP A 84 7.01 -9.63 -1.72
N ASN A 85 6.44 -10.29 -2.73
CA ASN A 85 6.90 -11.61 -3.18
C ASN A 85 8.27 -11.57 -3.86
N GLU A 86 8.57 -10.55 -4.68
CA GLU A 86 9.91 -10.40 -5.28
C GLU A 86 11.00 -10.08 -4.24
N LEU A 87 10.64 -9.41 -3.15
CA LEU A 87 11.54 -9.07 -2.05
C LEU A 87 11.80 -10.25 -1.10
N GLN A 88 11.01 -11.32 -1.16
CA GLN A 88 11.27 -12.55 -0.41
C GLN A 88 12.51 -13.25 -0.97
N SER A 89 13.67 -12.85 -0.46
CA SER A 89 14.95 -13.49 -0.75
C SER A 89 15.46 -14.21 0.51
N PRO A 90 15.76 -15.51 0.44
CA PRO A 90 16.32 -16.24 1.58
C PRO A 90 17.80 -15.89 1.84
N PHE A 91 18.44 -15.12 0.96
CA PHE A 91 19.90 -14.95 0.95
C PHE A 91 20.41 -13.66 1.59
N THR A 92 19.55 -12.69 1.91
CA THR A 92 20.02 -11.39 2.41
C THR A 92 19.11 -10.80 3.49
N ASP A 93 19.64 -10.67 4.72
CA ASP A 93 19.02 -9.88 5.80
C ASP A 93 18.83 -8.40 5.42
N LEU A 94 19.62 -7.96 4.45
CA LEU A 94 19.72 -6.61 3.94
C LEU A 94 18.40 -6.02 3.43
N LEU A 95 17.56 -6.86 2.80
CA LEU A 95 16.26 -6.43 2.25
C LEU A 95 15.09 -6.59 3.22
N LYS A 96 15.30 -7.23 4.38
CA LYS A 96 14.22 -7.57 5.32
C LYS A 96 13.44 -6.35 5.79
N GLN A 97 14.13 -5.23 6.03
CA GLN A 97 13.45 -4.00 6.45
C GLN A 97 12.54 -3.46 5.35
N ILE A 98 13.03 -3.39 4.10
CA ILE A 98 12.26 -2.89 2.96
C ILE A 98 11.08 -3.82 2.66
N GLN A 99 11.29 -5.15 2.75
CA GLN A 99 10.23 -6.12 2.63
C GLN A 99 9.15 -5.92 3.71
N ALA A 100 9.55 -5.75 4.97
CA ALA A 100 8.62 -5.50 6.08
C ALA A 100 7.81 -4.22 5.85
N ASP A 101 8.46 -3.16 5.36
CA ASP A 101 7.79 -1.90 5.03
C ASP A 101 6.77 -2.09 3.89
N VAL A 102 7.15 -2.76 2.79
CA VAL A 102 6.25 -3.03 1.65
C VAL A 102 5.08 -3.93 2.07
N SER A 103 5.33 -4.95 2.88
CA SER A 103 4.29 -5.82 3.42
C SER A 103 3.33 -5.07 4.36
N GLY A 104 3.86 -4.15 5.18
CA GLY A 104 3.07 -3.26 6.02
C GLY A 104 2.24 -2.26 5.20
N LEU A 105 2.82 -1.73 4.13
CA LEU A 105 2.16 -0.84 3.19
C LEU A 105 0.98 -1.54 2.49
N ASP A 106 1.19 -2.75 1.96
CA ASP A 106 0.14 -3.58 1.35
C ASP A 106 -1.03 -3.79 2.30
N LYS A 107 -0.76 -4.21 3.54
CA LYS A 107 -1.80 -4.38 4.58
C LYS A 107 -2.58 -3.09 4.82
N ARG A 108 -1.90 -1.94 4.83
CA ARG A 108 -2.56 -0.65 5.05
C ARG A 108 -3.42 -0.23 3.87
N VAL A 109 -2.93 -0.41 2.64
CA VAL A 109 -3.68 -0.17 1.40
C VAL A 109 -4.93 -1.06 1.36
N ARG A 110 -4.78 -2.35 1.66
CA ARG A 110 -5.92 -3.29 1.72
C ARG A 110 -6.93 -2.89 2.79
N SER A 111 -6.46 -2.53 3.98
CA SER A 111 -7.35 -2.05 5.04
C SER A 111 -8.12 -0.79 4.62
N LEU A 112 -7.48 0.14 3.91
CA LEU A 112 -8.15 1.34 3.39
C LEU A 112 -9.17 0.97 2.30
N ALA A 113 -8.81 0.07 1.40
CA ALA A 113 -9.70 -0.43 0.35
C ALA A 113 -10.96 -1.09 0.94
N LEU A 114 -10.84 -1.83 2.05
CA LEU A 114 -12.01 -2.36 2.76
C LEU A 114 -12.87 -1.26 3.39
N ILE A 115 -12.28 -0.18 3.90
CA ILE A 115 -13.02 0.95 4.50
C ILE A 115 -13.87 1.69 3.44
N ILE A 116 -13.42 1.71 2.19
CA ILE A 116 -14.10 2.40 1.08
C ILE A 116 -14.77 1.44 0.09
N ASP A 117 -14.93 0.16 0.47
CA ASP A 117 -15.63 -0.88 -0.29
C ASP A 117 -15.06 -1.17 -1.70
N CYS A 118 -13.74 -1.13 -1.83
CA CYS A 118 -13.07 -1.53 -3.06
C CYS A 118 -13.00 -3.06 -3.21
N PRO A 119 -13.09 -3.60 -4.44
CA PRO A 119 -12.85 -5.01 -4.69
C PRO A 119 -11.35 -5.32 -4.50
N ILE A 120 -11.03 -6.24 -3.59
CA ILE A 120 -9.66 -6.69 -3.34
C ILE A 120 -9.60 -8.21 -3.54
N GLN A 121 -8.57 -8.69 -4.23
CA GLN A 121 -8.31 -10.11 -4.35
C GLN A 121 -7.65 -10.65 -3.06
N GLU A 122 -7.97 -11.87 -2.67
CA GLU A 122 -7.27 -12.53 -1.57
C GLU A 122 -5.77 -12.67 -1.88
N LYS A 123 -4.94 -12.56 -0.84
CA LYS A 123 -3.48 -12.66 -1.00
C LYS A 123 -3.13 -14.04 -1.53
N THR A 124 -2.45 -14.09 -2.66
CA THR A 124 -1.90 -15.33 -3.21
C THR A 124 -0.54 -15.60 -2.58
N SER A 125 -0.42 -16.72 -1.85
CA SER A 125 0.90 -17.22 -1.45
C SER A 125 1.58 -17.75 -2.70
N ARG A 126 2.63 -17.07 -3.16
CA ARG A 126 3.48 -17.53 -4.25
C ARG A 126 4.82 -17.99 -3.69
N GLU A 127 5.36 -19.05 -4.27
CA GLU A 127 6.74 -19.42 -3.98
C GLU A 127 7.69 -18.29 -4.40
N PRO A 128 8.77 -18.05 -3.64
CA PRO A 128 9.77 -17.07 -4.01
C PRO A 128 10.31 -17.41 -5.40
N PRO A 129 10.39 -16.44 -6.31
CA PRO A 129 10.95 -16.66 -7.63
C PRO A 129 12.42 -17.10 -7.54
N VAL A 130 12.77 -18.19 -8.24
CA VAL A 130 14.15 -18.68 -8.32
C VAL A 130 14.87 -17.98 -9.46
N TYR A 131 15.86 -17.15 -9.11
CA TYR A 131 16.64 -16.38 -10.07
C TYR A 131 18.01 -17.02 -10.33
N LEU A 132 18.42 -17.07 -11.60
CA LEU A 132 19.74 -17.53 -12.01
C LEU A 132 20.88 -16.59 -11.55
N PHE A 133 20.55 -15.30 -11.35
CA PHE A 133 21.47 -14.25 -10.89
C PHE A 133 20.80 -13.46 -9.76
N PRO A 134 20.79 -13.99 -8.53
CA PRO A 134 20.01 -13.42 -7.42
C PRO A 134 20.45 -11.98 -7.10
N ASP A 135 21.75 -11.72 -7.00
CA ASP A 135 22.29 -10.40 -6.62
C ASP A 135 21.85 -9.29 -7.58
N SER A 136 21.94 -9.54 -8.90
CA SER A 136 21.49 -8.58 -9.92
C SER A 136 19.99 -8.33 -9.85
N GLN A 137 19.21 -9.37 -9.53
CA GLN A 137 17.77 -9.25 -9.40
C GLN A 137 17.39 -8.41 -8.18
N HIS A 138 18.12 -8.47 -7.07
CA HIS A 138 17.83 -7.63 -5.90
C HIS A 138 17.89 -6.14 -6.22
N TYR A 139 18.88 -5.70 -7.00
CA TYR A 139 18.98 -4.31 -7.44
C TYR A 139 17.84 -3.90 -8.35
N VAL A 140 17.40 -4.79 -9.25
CA VAL A 140 16.24 -4.54 -10.12
C VAL A 140 14.96 -4.46 -9.30
N THR A 141 14.75 -5.36 -8.34
CA THR A 141 13.59 -5.34 -7.43
C THR A 141 13.58 -4.06 -6.61
N LEU A 142 14.72 -3.63 -6.05
CA LEU A 142 14.83 -2.36 -5.34
C LEU A 142 14.46 -1.16 -6.22
N ALA A 143 14.97 -1.12 -7.45
CA ALA A 143 14.63 -0.06 -8.41
C ALA A 143 13.13 -0.04 -8.71
N LYS A 144 12.48 -1.20 -8.88
CA LYS A 144 11.02 -1.30 -9.06
C LYS A 144 10.27 -0.75 -7.84
N VAL A 145 10.67 -1.12 -6.63
CA VAL A 145 10.05 -0.63 -5.38
C VAL A 145 10.18 0.88 -5.32
N GLN A 146 11.39 1.41 -5.47
CA GLN A 146 11.64 2.85 -5.42
C GLN A 146 10.77 3.60 -6.44
N ASN A 147 10.86 3.22 -7.73
CA ASN A 147 10.13 3.88 -8.80
C ASN A 147 8.62 3.83 -8.57
N TYR A 148 8.08 2.70 -8.11
CA TYR A 148 6.65 2.57 -7.84
C TYR A 148 6.19 3.45 -6.68
N LEU A 149 6.97 3.49 -5.60
CA LEU A 149 6.69 4.28 -4.41
C LEU A 149 6.76 5.79 -4.68
N GLU A 150 7.74 6.24 -5.46
CA GLU A 150 7.84 7.62 -5.93
C GLU A 150 6.63 8.00 -6.79
N ASN A 151 6.25 7.14 -7.74
CA ASN A 151 5.06 7.35 -8.56
C ASN A 151 3.76 7.36 -7.74
N LEU A 152 3.66 6.53 -6.70
CA LEU A 152 2.49 6.51 -5.81
C LEU A 152 2.36 7.81 -5.01
N LEU A 153 3.48 8.41 -4.56
CA LEU A 153 3.43 9.72 -3.89
C LEU A 153 2.95 10.84 -4.83
N LEU A 154 3.32 10.78 -6.11
CA LEU A 154 2.86 11.73 -7.12
C LEU A 154 1.37 11.57 -7.45
N ASN A 155 0.85 10.34 -7.36
CA ASN A 155 -0.54 9.97 -7.68
C ASN A 155 -1.34 9.63 -6.41
N LYS A 156 -1.14 10.39 -5.33
CA LYS A 156 -1.77 10.13 -4.03
C LYS A 156 -3.30 10.19 -4.04
N ASP A 157 -3.90 10.88 -5.00
CA ASP A 157 -5.35 10.91 -5.23
C ASP A 157 -5.91 9.52 -5.51
N LYS A 158 -5.08 8.61 -6.04
CA LYS A 158 -5.45 7.23 -6.32
C LYS A 158 -5.64 6.37 -5.07
N LEU A 159 -5.31 6.89 -3.89
CA LEU A 159 -5.63 6.23 -2.62
C LEU A 159 -7.10 6.44 -2.19
N GLU A 160 -7.85 7.28 -2.90
CA GLU A 160 -9.27 7.58 -2.62
C GLU A 160 -10.23 6.81 -3.55
N VAL A 161 -9.70 6.04 -4.50
CA VAL A 161 -10.49 5.31 -5.50
C VAL A 161 -10.08 3.84 -5.60
N CYS A 162 -10.99 3.04 -6.14
CA CYS A 162 -10.70 1.73 -6.70
C CYS A 162 -10.32 1.90 -8.17
#